data_AF-A0A4U6M836-F1
#
_entry.id   AF-A0A4U6M836-F1
#
_cell.length_a   1.000
_cell.length_b   1.000
_cell.length_c   1.000
_cell.angle_alpha   90.00
_cell.angle_beta   90.00
_cell.angle_gamma   90.00
#
_symmetry.space_group_name_H-M   'P 1'
#
loop_
_entity.id
_entity.type
_entity.pdbx_description
1 polymer ?
#
loop_
_entity_poly.entity_id
_entity_poly.type
_entity_poly.pdbx_seq_one_letter_code
_entity_poly.pdbx_strand_id
1 'polypeptide(L)'
;FRIGAPLHPPYHCKAKMPDNSLLHFRLFDLSLGGMGALLEGTAPEGLVEGMRFSQVELNMEQWGVYHVDAQLISITERKVIDGKNETITT
;
A
#
# COMPACT_ATOMS: atom_id res chain seq x y z
N PHE A 1 -7.25 -5.51 -16.08
CA PHE A 1 -8.05 -6.11 -15.00
C PHE A 1 -7.34 -5.85 -13.68
N ARG A 2 -8.06 -5.43 -12.65
CA ARG A 2 -7.55 -5.28 -11.27
C ARG A 2 -8.53 -5.96 -10.31
N ILE A 3 -8.03 -6.66 -9.30
CA ILE A 3 -8.83 -7.32 -8.27
C ILE A 3 -8.64 -6.60 -6.94
N GLY A 4 -9.73 -6.31 -6.22
CA GLY A 4 -9.67 -5.71 -4.90
C GLY A 4 -9.16 -6.72 -3.86
N ALA A 5 -8.32 -6.25 -2.93
CA ALA A 5 -7.91 -7.02 -1.76
C ALA A 5 -9.00 -6.95 -0.66
N PRO A 6 -9.09 -7.97 0.21
CA PRO A 6 -9.98 -7.92 1.36
C PRO A 6 -9.63 -6.73 2.26
N LEU A 7 -10.65 -5.99 2.70
CA LEU A 7 -10.47 -4.91 3.68
C LEU A 7 -10.38 -5.45 5.12
N HIS A 8 -10.90 -6.66 5.38
CA HIS A 8 -10.87 -7.32 6.67
C HIS A 8 -10.86 -8.86 6.52
N PRO A 9 -9.84 -9.57 7.04
CA PRO A 9 -8.55 -9.03 7.46
C PRO A 9 -7.77 -8.44 6.26
N PRO A 10 -7.04 -7.33 6.42
CA PRO A 10 -6.29 -6.74 5.32
C PRO A 10 -4.97 -7.49 5.06
N TYR A 11 -4.56 -7.56 3.80
CA TYR A 11 -3.22 -8.00 3.45
C TYR A 11 -2.21 -6.89 3.69
N HIS A 12 -1.15 -7.21 4.43
CA HIS A 12 -0.12 -6.26 4.83
C HIS A 12 1.09 -6.34 3.91
N CYS A 13 1.66 -5.18 3.63
CA CYS A 13 2.83 -5.03 2.80
C CYS A 13 3.90 -4.24 3.55
N LYS A 14 5.16 -4.49 3.20
CA LYS A 14 6.31 -3.76 3.75
C LYS A 14 7.29 -3.41 2.63
N ALA A 15 7.84 -2.21 2.71
CA ALA A 15 8.93 -1.79 1.85
C ALA A 15 10.01 -1.08 2.67
N LYS A 16 11.27 -1.21 2.24
CA LYS A 16 12.38 -0.50 2.87
C LYS A 16 12.61 0.83 2.16
N MET A 17 12.60 1.91 2.93
CA MET A 17 12.87 3.26 2.45
C MET A 17 14.39 3.48 2.27
N PRO A 18 14.83 4.50 1.51
CA PRO A 18 16.25 4.82 1.33
C PRO A 18 17.00 5.12 2.63
N ASP A 19 16.30 5.65 3.65
CA ASP A 19 16.82 5.90 5.00
C ASP A 19 16.83 4.66 5.90
N ASN A 20 16.56 3.47 5.33
CA ASN A 20 16.50 2.19 6.02
C ASN A 20 15.29 2.02 6.96
N SER A 21 14.35 2.99 6.99
CA SER A 21 13.07 2.83 7.68
C SER A 21 12.14 1.85 6.94
N LEU A 22 11.16 1.30 7.66
CA LEU A 22 10.15 0.41 7.09
C LEU A 22 8.87 1.18 6.84
N LEU A 23 8.43 1.17 5.58
CA LEU A 23 7.12 1.63 5.17
C LEU A 23 6.12 0.48 5.29
N HIS A 24 5.10 0.66 6.11
CA HIS A 24 4.00 -0.29 6.28
C HIS A 24 2.73 0.22 5.59
N PHE A 25 2.08 -0.64 4.81
CA PHE A 25 0.85 -0.32 4.10
C PHE A 25 -0.01 -1.56 3.90
N ARG A 26 -1.29 -1.34 3.56
CA ARG A 26 -2.25 -2.40 3.25
C ARG A 26 -2.45 -2.50 1.74
N LEU A 27 -2.56 -3.71 1.23
CA LEU A 27 -2.91 -3.95 -0.17
C LEU A 27 -4.36 -3.50 -0.40
N PHE A 28 -4.60 -2.75 -1.47
CA PHE A 28 -5.93 -2.26 -1.85
C PHE A 28 -6.48 -2.98 -3.08
N ASP A 29 -5.67 -3.04 -4.13
CA ASP A 29 -5.95 -3.80 -5.34
C ASP A 29 -4.66 -4.39 -5.93
N LEU A 30 -4.81 -5.44 -6.72
CA LEU A 30 -3.69 -6.11 -7.39
C LEU A 30 -4.02 -6.38 -8.85
N SER A 31 -2.99 -6.32 -9.70
CA SER A 31 -3.02 -6.71 -11.09
C SER A 31 -1.66 -7.24 -11.52
N LEU A 32 -1.58 -7.80 -12.73
CA LEU A 32 -0.29 -8.23 -13.29
C LEU A 32 0.71 -7.07 -13.47
N GLY A 33 0.21 -5.84 -13.67
CA GLY A 33 1.05 -4.67 -13.92
C GLY A 33 1.40 -3.84 -12.68
N GLY A 34 0.88 -4.19 -11.50
CA GLY A 34 1.11 -3.42 -10.27
C GLY A 34 -0.03 -3.55 -9.27
N MET A 35 0.08 -2.76 -8.20
CA MET A 35 -0.85 -2.80 -7.06
C MET A 35 -1.24 -1.39 -6.60
N GLY A 36 -2.42 -1.27 -6.00
CA GLY A 36 -2.79 -0.15 -5.15
C GLY A 36 -2.49 -0.47 -3.69
N ALA A 37 -2.05 0.54 -2.94
CA ALA A 37 -1.72 0.44 -1.52
C ALA A 37 -2.34 1.59 -0.72
N LEU A 38 -2.69 1.33 0.53
CA LEU A 38 -3.17 2.33 1.48
C LEU A 38 -2.19 2.43 2.65
N LEU A 39 -1.71 3.63 2.93
CA LEU A 39 -0.91 3.90 4.12
C LEU A 39 -1.82 3.97 5.35
N GLU A 40 -1.24 3.79 6.53
CA GLU A 40 -1.93 4.10 7.78
C GLU A 40 -1.40 5.45 8.28
N GLY A 41 -2.22 6.49 8.12
CA GLY A 41 -1.86 7.86 8.50
C GLY A 41 -1.21 8.66 7.36
N THR A 42 -0.45 9.69 7.73
CA THR A 42 0.17 10.61 6.76
C THR A 42 1.36 9.97 6.07
N ALA A 43 1.51 10.24 4.76
CA ALA A 43 2.69 9.82 4.02
C ALA A 43 3.98 10.42 4.65
N PRO A 44 5.05 9.62 4.83
CA PRO A 44 6.30 10.11 5.38
C PRO A 44 6.98 11.07 4.40
N GLU A 45 7.68 12.10 4.90
CA GLU A 45 8.24 13.20 4.09
C GLU A 45 9.19 12.74 2.97
N GLY A 46 9.82 11.57 3.11
CA GLY A 46 10.70 10.98 2.11
C GLY A 46 10.01 10.19 1.00
N LEU A 47 8.69 9.96 1.08
CA LEU A 47 7.95 9.16 0.10
C LEU A 47 7.59 10.03 -1.11
N VAL A 48 8.25 9.80 -2.24
CA VAL A 48 8.07 10.59 -3.47
C VAL A 48 7.78 9.72 -4.69
N GLU A 49 6.95 10.24 -5.59
CA GLU A 49 6.68 9.63 -6.89
C GLU A 49 7.97 9.43 -7.68
N GLY A 50 8.05 8.32 -8.42
CA GLY A 50 9.25 7.88 -9.12
C GLY A 50 10.20 7.02 -8.28
N MET A 51 10.05 6.96 -6.95
CA MET A 51 10.87 6.12 -6.08
C MET A 51 10.72 4.63 -6.44
N ARG A 52 11.84 3.91 -6.45
CA ARG A 52 11.88 2.46 -6.70
C ARG A 52 12.16 1.72 -5.41
N PHE A 53 11.36 0.69 -5.16
CA PHE A 53 11.48 -0.22 -4.04
C PHE A 53 11.91 -1.58 -4.56
N SER A 54 12.98 -2.12 -3.98
CA SER A 54 13.35 -3.51 -4.16
C SER A 54 12.74 -4.37 -3.06
N GLN A 55 12.34 -5.59 -3.38
CA GLN A 55 11.88 -6.58 -2.39
C GLN A 55 10.71 -6.08 -1.52
N VAL A 56 9.70 -5.45 -2.13
CA VAL A 56 8.45 -5.15 -1.44
C VAL A 56 7.80 -6.47 -1.03
N GLU A 57 7.61 -6.68 0.27
CA GLU A 57 6.94 -7.84 0.84
C GLU A 57 5.43 -7.66 0.70
N LEU A 58 4.74 -8.64 0.11
CA LEU A 58 3.30 -8.77 0.08
C LEU A 58 2.92 -10.00 0.89
N ASN A 59 2.39 -9.81 2.10
CA ASN A 59 1.90 -10.90 2.93
C ASN A 59 0.39 -11.07 2.70
N MET A 60 0.03 -12.11 1.96
CA MET A 60 -1.35 -12.46 1.62
C MET A 60 -1.87 -13.61 2.50
N GLU A 61 -1.34 -13.73 3.71
CA GLU A 61 -1.70 -14.73 4.73
C GLU A 61 -1.59 -16.16 4.18
N GLN A 62 -2.71 -16.90 4.13
CA GLN A 62 -2.80 -18.27 3.65
C GLN A 62 -2.35 -18.47 2.19
N TRP A 63 -2.32 -17.40 1.39
CA TRP A 63 -1.85 -17.43 0.00
C TRP A 63 -0.33 -17.28 -0.12
N GLY A 64 0.36 -17.01 0.99
CA GLY A 64 1.80 -16.89 1.07
C GLY A 64 2.32 -15.46 1.08
N VAL A 65 3.65 -15.38 1.07
CA VAL A 65 4.42 -14.13 1.09
C VAL A 65 5.22 -14.01 -0.19
N TYR A 66 5.08 -12.88 -0.88
CA TYR A 66 5.73 -12.61 -2.16
C TYR A 66 6.64 -11.39 -2.04
N HIS A 67 7.69 -11.35 -2.85
CA HIS A 67 8.60 -10.21 -2.93
C HIS A 67 8.65 -9.71 -4.36
N VAL A 68 8.40 -8.42 -4.56
CA VAL A 68 8.41 -7.80 -5.89
C VAL A 68 9.17 -6.49 -5.87
N ASP A 69 9.81 -6.17 -7.00
CA ASP A 69 10.36 -4.84 -7.22
C ASP A 69 9.28 -3.96 -7.83
N ALA A 70 9.13 -2.74 -7.32
CA ALA A 70 8.05 -1.82 -7.72
C ALA A 70 8.53 -0.37 -7.79
N GLN A 71 7.85 0.45 -8.59
CA GLN A 71 8.06 1.89 -8.62
C GLN A 71 6.78 2.59 -8.15
N LEU A 72 6.92 3.55 -7.24
CA LEU A 72 5.81 4.40 -6.82
C LEU A 72 5.46 5.36 -7.96
N ILE A 73 4.28 5.19 -8.53
CA ILE A 73 3.85 5.99 -9.69
C ILE A 73 3.07 7.22 -9.26
N SER A 74 2.21 7.11 -8.23
CA SER A 74 1.38 8.20 -7.78
C SER A 74 1.02 8.10 -6.30
N ILE A 75 0.93 9.24 -5.61
CA ILE A 75 0.37 9.35 -4.24
C ILE A 75 -0.91 10.18 -4.32
N THR A 76 -2.03 9.59 -3.88
CA THR A 76 -3.34 10.25 -3.86
C THR A 76 -4.01 10.05 -2.51
N GLU A 77 -4.82 11.01 -2.07
CA GLU A 77 -5.62 10.88 -0.85
C GLU A 77 -6.92 10.10 -1.11
N ARG A 78 -7.25 9.15 -0.22
CA ARG A 78 -8.55 8.48 -0.23
C ARG A 78 -9.37 8.92 0.97
N LYS A 79 -10.46 9.65 0.71
CA LYS A 79 -11.47 9.99 1.72
C LYS A 79 -12.59 8.97 1.70
N VAL A 80 -12.83 8.33 2.84
CA VAL A 80 -14.02 7.51 3.06
C VAL A 80 -14.99 8.31 3.93
N ILE A 81 -16.20 8.52 3.41
CA ILE A 81 -17.28 9.14 4.16
C ILE A 81 -17.99 8.02 4.92
N ASP A 82 -17.86 7.98 6.24
CA ASP A 82 -18.67 7.07 7.06
C ASP A 82 -20.10 7.63 7.18
N GLY A 83 -21.09 6.75 7.38
CA GLY A 83 -22.52 7.06 7.52
C GLY A 83 -22.87 7.96 8.71
N LYS A 84 -21.89 8.31 9.56
CA LYS A 84 -21.98 9.32 10.63
C LYS A 84 -21.39 10.68 10.28
N ASN A 85 -21.02 10.91 9.02
CA ASN A 85 -20.40 12.16 8.56
C ASN A 85 -18.96 12.39 9.11
N GLU A 86 -18.31 11.35 9.62
CA GLU A 86 -16.89 11.39 10.01
C GLU A 86 -16.00 11.11 8.78
N THR A 87 -15.00 11.96 8.58
CA THR A 87 -14.05 11.87 7.46
C THR A 87 -12.80 11.12 7.91
N ILE A 88 -12.64 9.87 7.47
CA ILE A 88 -11.39 9.14 7.66
C ILE A 88 -10.55 9.38 6.41
N THR A 89 -9.39 10.04 6.59
CA THR A 89 -8.40 10.26 5.54
C THR A 89 -7.36 9.14 5.64
N THR A 90 -7.10 8.46 4.54
CA THR A 90 -6.13 7.38 4.43
C THR A 90 -5.40 7.48 3.09
#